data_AF-A0A1H6P7R6-F1
#
_entry.id   AF-A0A1H6P7R6-F1
#
_cell.length_a   1.000
_cell.length_b   1.000
_cell.length_c   1.000
_cell.angle_alpha   90.00
_cell.angle_beta   90.00
_cell.angle_gamma   90.00
#
_symmetry.space_group_name_H-M   'P 1'
#
loop_
_entity.id
_entity.type
_entity.pdbx_description
1 polymer ?
#
loop_
_entity_poly.entity_id
_entity_poly.type
_entity_poly.pdbx_seq_one_letter_code
_entity_poly.pdbx_strand_id
1 'polypeptide(L)'
;MLWDVNNFQRIGASSNAAVGREFEEAAQIFFHSEGVQLARNFVVPVGHRLQKNKRFDLGSASPRILVECKSYTWTVSGNRPSAKIRGMNEAMLLFGAAPRDYRKILFVLKHLHPHSKVSLISHYIKNNGHLISRGVEIWEFDLDAKQGARVF
;
A
#
# COMPACT_ATOMS: atom_id res chain seq x y z
N MET A 1 7.50 -15.05 -31.42
CA MET A 1 6.64 -14.30 -30.48
C MET A 1 7.54 -13.79 -29.37
N LEU A 2 7.94 -12.52 -29.43
CA LEU A 2 8.84 -11.92 -28.45
C LEU A 2 8.07 -11.83 -27.12
N TRP A 3 8.53 -12.60 -26.13
CA TRP A 3 8.09 -12.42 -24.75
C TRP A 3 8.63 -11.07 -24.30
N ASP A 4 7.76 -10.07 -24.25
CA ASP A 4 8.10 -8.79 -23.66
C ASP A 4 8.21 -9.02 -22.14
N VAL A 5 9.42 -9.39 -21.68
CA VAL A 5 9.71 -9.69 -20.27
C VAL A 5 9.79 -8.38 -19.52
N ASN A 6 8.66 -7.70 -19.41
CA ASN A 6 8.63 -6.40 -18.79
C ASN A 6 8.58 -6.56 -17.27
N ASN A 7 9.68 -6.21 -16.59
CA ASN A 7 9.81 -6.28 -15.13
C ASN A 7 9.05 -5.16 -14.37
N PHE A 8 8.27 -4.35 -15.09
CA PHE A 8 7.47 -3.30 -14.47
C PHE A 8 6.18 -3.84 -13.83
N GLN A 9 5.67 -3.14 -12.81
CA GLN A 9 4.43 -3.50 -12.12
C GLN A 9 3.22 -3.50 -13.07
N ARG A 10 3.26 -2.72 -14.16
CA ARG A 10 2.25 -2.68 -15.23
C ARG A 10 2.92 -2.81 -16.59
N ILE A 11 2.29 -3.58 -17.48
CA ILE A 11 2.70 -3.73 -18.88
C ILE A 11 2.60 -2.35 -19.55
N GLY A 12 3.67 -1.91 -20.22
CA GLY A 12 3.74 -0.61 -20.89
C GLY A 12 4.10 0.59 -20.00
N ALA A 13 4.38 0.38 -18.71
CA ALA A 13 4.84 1.46 -17.84
C ALA A 13 6.26 1.94 -18.19
N SER A 14 6.53 3.23 -18.00
CA SER A 14 7.87 3.81 -18.19
C SER A 14 8.83 3.46 -17.05
N SER A 15 8.33 3.29 -15.82
CA SER A 15 9.10 2.81 -14.66
C SER A 15 8.20 2.39 -13.50
N ASN A 16 8.73 1.56 -12.59
CA ASN A 16 8.03 1.21 -11.34
C ASN A 16 7.76 2.44 -10.45
N ALA A 17 8.64 3.42 -10.47
CA ALA A 17 8.47 4.67 -9.71
C ALA A 17 7.31 5.51 -10.26
N ALA A 18 7.13 5.56 -11.59
CA ALA A 18 5.98 6.23 -12.20
C ALA A 18 4.66 5.55 -11.81
N VAL A 19 4.58 4.22 -11.91
CA VAL A 19 3.39 3.46 -11.48
C VAL A 19 3.07 3.67 -10.00
N GLY A 20 4.09 3.77 -9.15
CA GLY A 20 3.93 4.12 -7.74
C GLY A 20 3.26 5.49 -7.57
N ARG A 21 3.82 6.53 -8.19
CA ARG A 21 3.30 7.90 -8.10
C ARG A 21 1.87 8.04 -8.62
N GLU A 22 1.56 7.41 -9.75
CA GLU A 22 0.18 7.40 -10.28
C GLU A 22 -0.80 6.75 -9.31
N PHE A 23 -0.36 5.69 -8.62
CA PHE A 23 -1.19 5.01 -7.63
C PHE A 23 -1.38 5.84 -6.35
N GLU A 24 -0.34 6.54 -5.89
CA GLU A 24 -0.45 7.53 -4.80
C GLU A 24 -1.46 8.64 -5.15
N GLU A 25 -1.44 9.14 -6.39
CA GLU A 25 -2.37 10.15 -6.87
C GLU A 25 -3.81 9.63 -6.90
N ALA A 26 -4.01 8.40 -7.41
CA ALA A 26 -5.32 7.76 -7.38
C ALA A 26 -5.85 7.57 -5.95
N ALA A 27 -4.99 7.15 -5.02
CA ALA A 27 -5.34 7.03 -3.61
C ALA A 27 -5.71 8.38 -2.98
N GLN A 28 -4.95 9.44 -3.30
CA GLN A 28 -5.25 10.79 -2.82
C GLN A 28 -6.61 11.28 -3.31
N ILE A 29 -6.91 11.08 -4.60
CA ILE A 29 -8.21 11.44 -5.19
C ILE A 29 -9.34 10.66 -4.54
N PHE A 30 -9.17 9.35 -4.34
CA PHE A 30 -10.15 8.50 -3.67
C PHE A 30 -10.44 8.99 -2.25
N PHE A 31 -9.42 9.21 -1.42
CA PHE A 31 -9.66 9.70 -0.06
C PHE A 31 -10.29 11.10 -0.06
N HIS A 32 -9.93 11.95 -1.01
CA HIS A 32 -10.56 13.26 -1.16
C HIS A 32 -12.06 13.15 -1.49
N SER A 33 -12.47 12.24 -2.38
CA SER A 33 -13.90 12.00 -2.67
C SER A 33 -14.65 11.44 -1.46
N GLU A 34 -13.96 10.72 -0.57
CA GLU A 34 -14.49 10.25 0.72
C GLU A 34 -14.46 11.34 1.81
N GLY A 35 -14.15 12.59 1.47
CA GLY A 35 -14.11 13.72 2.40
C GLY A 35 -12.85 13.81 3.26
N VAL A 36 -11.82 13.02 2.95
CA VAL A 36 -10.54 12.98 3.69
C VAL A 36 -9.45 13.66 2.88
N GLN A 37 -9.01 14.82 3.34
CA GLN A 37 -7.89 15.54 2.72
C GLN A 37 -6.55 14.98 3.21
N LEU A 38 -5.74 14.45 2.29
CA LEU A 38 -4.40 13.95 2.56
C LEU A 38 -3.36 14.71 1.73
N ALA A 39 -2.26 15.07 2.36
CA ALA A 39 -1.08 15.63 1.72
C ALA A 39 -0.12 14.50 1.30
N ARG A 40 0.51 14.64 0.14
CA ARG A 40 1.59 13.73 -0.30
C ARG A 40 2.84 13.91 0.55
N ASN A 41 3.66 12.86 0.61
CA ASN A 41 5.00 12.92 1.19
C ASN A 41 4.99 13.41 2.65
N PHE A 42 3.97 13.02 3.42
CA PHE A 42 3.71 13.52 4.77
C PHE A 42 4.76 13.00 5.75
N VAL A 43 5.44 13.92 6.45
CA VAL A 43 6.57 13.57 7.33
C VAL A 43 6.13 13.52 8.78
N VAL A 44 6.45 12.43 9.47
CA VAL A 44 6.31 12.31 10.93
C VAL A 44 7.54 11.67 11.55
N PRO A 45 7.86 11.99 12.80
CA PRO A 45 8.89 11.27 13.54
C PRO A 45 8.40 9.85 13.88
N VAL A 46 9.23 8.85 13.56
CA VAL A 46 8.96 7.42 13.79
C VAL A 46 10.12 6.82 14.57
N GLY A 47 9.82 5.95 15.54
CA GLY A 47 10.81 5.20 16.30
C GLY A 47 10.46 5.06 17.78
N HIS A 48 11.15 4.15 18.46
CA HIS A 48 10.90 3.83 19.88
C HIS A 48 11.81 4.60 20.83
N ARG A 49 13.11 4.26 20.87
CA ARG A 49 14.10 4.94 21.72
C ARG A 49 14.68 6.19 21.07
N LEU A 50 14.88 6.14 19.76
CA LEU A 50 15.31 7.26 18.93
C LEU A 50 14.26 7.47 17.85
N GLN A 51 13.98 8.73 17.53
CA GLN A 51 13.05 9.08 16.47
C GLN A 51 13.80 9.57 15.23
N LYS A 52 13.32 9.19 14.05
CA LYS A 52 13.77 9.71 12.77
C LYS A 52 12.57 10.14 11.94
N ASN A 53 12.73 11.21 11.18
CA ASN A 53 11.70 11.64 10.24
C ASN A 53 11.51 10.57 9.16
N LYS A 54 10.29 10.04 9.09
CA LYS A 54 9.83 9.17 8.01
C LYS A 54 8.80 9.91 7.18
N ARG A 55 8.94 9.79 5.87
CA ARG A 55 7.98 10.25 4.88
C ARG A 55 6.99 9.12 4.56
N PHE A 56 5.72 9.30 4.87
CA PHE A 56 4.62 8.45 4.41
C PHE A 56 4.13 8.94 3.05
N ASP A 57 3.56 8.04 2.25
CA ASP A 57 3.12 8.35 0.89
C ASP A 57 2.02 9.43 0.91
N LEU A 58 1.03 9.27 1.80
CA LEU A 58 0.01 10.28 2.09
C LEU A 58 -0.18 10.43 3.61
N GLY A 59 -0.69 11.58 4.05
CA GLY A 59 -1.07 11.77 5.45
C GLY A 59 -1.73 13.12 5.75
N SER A 60 -2.21 13.28 6.97
CA SER A 60 -2.77 14.53 7.47
C SER A 60 -2.47 14.69 8.97
N ALA A 61 -2.35 15.95 9.41
CA ALA A 61 -2.22 16.30 10.82
C ALA A 61 -3.57 16.46 11.53
N SER A 62 -4.64 16.71 10.77
CA SER A 62 -6.01 16.89 11.29
C SER A 62 -7.05 16.49 10.23
N PRO A 63 -7.74 15.35 10.40
CA PRO A 63 -7.47 14.31 11.39
C PRO A 63 -6.09 13.66 11.18
N ARG A 64 -5.52 13.09 12.25
CA ARG A 64 -4.21 12.42 12.21
C ARG A 64 -4.28 11.10 11.43
N ILE A 65 -3.82 11.11 10.19
CA ILE A 65 -3.85 9.93 9.30
C ILE A 65 -2.48 9.74 8.66
N LEU A 66 -2.02 8.49 8.60
CA LEU A 66 -0.85 8.06 7.82
C LEU A 66 -1.28 6.99 6.82
N VAL A 67 -0.81 7.09 5.58
CA VAL A 67 -1.08 6.12 4.52
C VAL A 67 0.21 5.71 3.84
N GLU A 68 0.41 4.40 3.67
CA GLU A 68 1.40 3.82 2.77
C GLU A 68 0.67 3.18 1.59
N CYS A 69 1.04 3.58 0.37
CA CYS A 69 0.46 3.12 -0.88
C CYS A 69 1.35 2.01 -1.47
N LYS A 70 0.75 0.92 -1.92
CA LYS A 70 1.47 -0.19 -2.56
C LYS A 70 0.72 -0.68 -3.80
N SER A 71 1.21 -0.33 -4.98
CA SER A 71 0.68 -0.80 -6.27
C SER A 71 1.17 -2.21 -6.66
N TYR A 72 1.28 -3.09 -5.67
CA TYR A 72 1.92 -4.39 -5.82
C TYR A 72 1.01 -5.41 -6.50
N THR A 73 1.60 -6.19 -7.40
CA THR A 73 0.92 -7.26 -8.13
C THR A 73 1.49 -8.64 -7.80
N TRP A 74 0.66 -9.67 -7.99
CA TRP A 74 1.14 -11.05 -8.09
C TRP A 74 2.19 -11.16 -9.20
N THR A 75 3.07 -12.16 -9.11
CA THR A 75 3.93 -12.46 -10.26
C THR A 75 3.06 -12.98 -11.41
N VAL A 76 3.54 -12.83 -12.66
CA VAL A 76 2.86 -13.33 -13.86
C VAL A 76 2.59 -14.84 -13.73
N SER A 77 3.55 -15.59 -13.19
CA SER A 77 3.44 -17.03 -12.93
C SER A 77 2.54 -17.42 -11.73
N GLY A 78 2.02 -16.45 -10.97
CA GLY A 78 1.28 -16.71 -9.73
C GLY A 78 2.14 -17.04 -8.50
N ASN A 79 3.45 -17.24 -8.66
CA ASN A 79 4.37 -17.39 -7.54
C ASN A 79 4.29 -16.23 -6.53
N ARG A 80 4.53 -16.55 -5.25
CA ARG A 80 4.52 -15.59 -4.14
C ARG A 80 5.53 -14.46 -4.40
N PRO A 81 5.09 -13.20 -4.42
CA PRO A 81 5.98 -12.08 -4.70
C PRO A 81 6.75 -11.64 -3.44
N SER A 82 7.77 -12.39 -3.04
CA SER A 82 8.46 -12.23 -1.74
C SER A 82 8.99 -10.81 -1.46
N ALA A 83 9.49 -10.09 -2.48
CA ALA A 83 9.95 -8.71 -2.30
C ALA A 83 8.81 -7.75 -1.94
N LYS A 84 7.63 -7.93 -2.54
CA LYS A 84 6.42 -7.13 -2.25
C LYS A 84 5.87 -7.44 -0.87
N ILE A 85 5.89 -8.71 -0.46
CA ILE A 85 5.55 -9.11 0.91
C ILE A 85 6.49 -8.44 1.92
N ARG A 86 7.81 -8.44 1.67
CA ARG A 86 8.78 -7.73 2.52
C ARG A 86 8.48 -6.24 2.63
N GLY A 87 8.15 -5.57 1.52
CA GLY A 87 7.78 -4.15 1.55
C GLY A 87 6.50 -3.87 2.37
N MET A 88 5.52 -4.78 2.37
CA MET A 88 4.34 -4.64 3.24
C MET A 88 4.68 -4.90 4.72
N ASN A 89 5.55 -5.86 5.02
CA ASN A 89 6.05 -6.09 6.39
C ASN A 89 6.79 -4.86 6.92
N GLU A 90 7.59 -4.19 6.08
CA GLU A 90 8.27 -2.94 6.43
C GLU A 90 7.27 -1.83 6.76
N ALA A 91 6.20 -1.69 5.97
CA ALA A 91 5.12 -0.74 6.28
C ALA A 91 4.49 -1.04 7.65
N MET A 92 4.27 -2.32 8.00
CA MET A 92 3.75 -2.68 9.33
C MET A 92 4.71 -2.30 10.45
N LEU A 93 6.02 -2.53 10.28
CA LEU A 93 7.05 -2.13 11.24
C LEU A 93 7.03 -0.61 11.46
N LEU A 94 6.98 0.16 10.37
CA LEU A 94 6.93 1.63 10.43
C LEU A 94 5.65 2.12 11.10
N PHE A 95 4.51 1.51 10.81
CA PHE A 95 3.25 1.82 11.49
C PHE A 95 3.31 1.51 12.99
N GLY A 96 3.91 0.38 13.39
CA GLY A 96 4.11 0.03 14.79
C GLY A 96 5.03 0.99 15.55
N ALA A 97 5.97 1.61 14.85
CA ALA A 97 6.89 2.60 15.40
C ALA A 97 6.40 4.06 15.29
N ALA A 98 5.29 4.32 14.58
CA ALA A 98 4.72 5.64 14.43
C ALA A 98 3.87 6.05 15.66
N PRO A 99 3.59 7.36 15.86
CA PRO A 99 2.78 7.81 16.99
C PRO A 99 1.39 7.13 17.01
N ARG A 100 0.94 6.75 18.22
CA ARG A 100 -0.22 5.86 18.41
C ARG A 100 -1.55 6.51 18.04
N ASP A 101 -1.64 7.82 18.13
CA ASP A 101 -2.81 8.66 17.88
C ASP A 101 -3.16 8.84 16.39
N TYR A 102 -2.29 8.39 15.47
CA TYR A 102 -2.61 8.34 14.05
C TYR A 102 -3.45 7.12 13.69
N ARG A 103 -4.49 7.34 12.88
CA ARG A 103 -5.11 6.29 12.04
C ARG A 103 -4.11 5.88 10.96
N LYS A 104 -3.83 4.59 10.82
CA LYS A 104 -2.77 4.06 9.96
C LYS A 104 -3.38 3.16 8.91
N ILE A 105 -3.13 3.46 7.63
CA ILE A 105 -3.79 2.78 6.51
C ILE A 105 -2.75 2.25 5.54
N LEU A 106 -2.76 0.94 5.30
CA LEU A 106 -2.10 0.36 4.14
C LEU A 106 -3.10 0.35 2.98
N PHE A 107 -2.83 1.13 1.93
CA PHE A 107 -3.68 1.22 0.75
C PHE A 107 -3.03 0.47 -0.41
N VAL A 108 -3.65 -0.61 -0.88
CA VAL A 108 -3.01 -1.58 -1.79
C VAL A 108 -3.85 -1.76 -3.05
N LEU A 109 -3.18 -1.89 -4.19
CA LEU A 109 -3.84 -2.26 -5.44
C LEU A 109 -4.49 -3.64 -5.29
N LYS A 110 -5.77 -3.72 -5.64
CA LYS A 110 -6.47 -4.99 -5.78
C LYS A 110 -5.90 -5.74 -6.98
N HIS A 111 -5.20 -6.83 -6.72
CA HIS A 111 -4.66 -7.70 -7.77
C HIS A 111 -4.92 -9.15 -7.45
N LEU A 112 -5.63 -9.83 -8.34
CA LEU A 112 -6.01 -11.23 -8.15
C LEU A 112 -4.89 -12.16 -8.63
N HIS A 113 -4.75 -13.29 -7.94
CA HIS A 113 -3.87 -14.36 -8.39
C HIS A 113 -4.37 -14.91 -9.74
N PRO A 114 -3.50 -15.16 -10.73
CA PRO A 114 -3.92 -15.53 -12.09
C PRO A 114 -4.84 -16.77 -12.12
N HIS A 115 -4.53 -17.78 -11.30
CA HIS A 115 -5.28 -19.04 -11.23
C HIS A 115 -6.36 -19.07 -10.13
N SER A 116 -5.98 -18.98 -8.85
CA SER A 116 -6.91 -19.12 -7.71
C SER A 116 -7.87 -17.94 -7.48
N LYS A 117 -7.65 -16.81 -8.16
CA LYS A 117 -8.40 -15.55 -7.98
C LYS A 117 -8.36 -14.95 -6.56
N VAL A 118 -7.52 -15.47 -5.67
CA VAL A 118 -7.28 -14.86 -4.34
C VAL A 118 -6.54 -13.53 -4.51
N SER A 119 -7.00 -12.47 -3.86
CA SER A 119 -6.29 -11.18 -3.92
C SER A 119 -4.95 -11.24 -3.19
N LEU A 120 -3.98 -10.45 -3.66
CA LEU A 120 -2.65 -10.40 -3.04
C LEU A 120 -2.74 -10.03 -1.56
N ILE A 121 -3.65 -9.11 -1.20
CA ILE A 121 -3.80 -8.70 0.19
C ILE A 121 -4.47 -9.78 1.03
N SER A 122 -5.45 -10.52 0.49
CA SER A 122 -6.07 -11.64 1.22
C SER A 122 -5.01 -12.68 1.56
N HIS A 123 -4.11 -12.97 0.62
CA HIS A 123 -2.96 -13.82 0.85
C HIS A 123 -2.00 -13.24 1.91
N TYR A 124 -1.69 -11.93 1.85
CA TYR A 124 -0.86 -11.27 2.84
C TYR A 124 -1.45 -11.34 4.25
N ILE A 125 -2.73 -10.98 4.42
CA ILE A 125 -3.43 -11.03 5.72
C ILE A 125 -3.41 -12.45 6.28
N LYS A 126 -3.69 -13.46 5.45
CA LYS A 126 -3.68 -14.87 5.88
C LYS A 126 -2.30 -15.32 6.37
N ASN A 127 -1.21 -14.94 5.69
CA ASN A 127 0.12 -15.51 5.94
C ASN A 127 1.02 -14.61 6.82
N ASN A 128 0.74 -13.32 6.87
CA ASN A 128 1.55 -12.30 7.53
C ASN A 128 0.71 -11.43 8.49
N GLY A 129 -0.56 -11.77 8.73
CA GLY A 129 -1.46 -11.00 9.58
C GLY A 129 -0.98 -10.80 11.02
N HIS A 130 -0.14 -11.71 11.53
CA HIS A 130 0.51 -11.58 12.83
C HIS A 130 1.44 -10.36 12.96
N LEU A 131 1.84 -9.74 11.84
CA LEU A 131 2.64 -8.51 11.83
C LEU A 131 1.79 -7.24 11.78
N ILE A 132 0.49 -7.36 11.50
CA ILE A 132 -0.39 -6.19 11.38
C ILE A 132 -0.69 -5.68 12.80
N SER A 133 -0.17 -4.50 13.11
CA SER A 133 -0.35 -3.87 14.42
C SER A 133 -1.82 -3.50 14.67
N ARG A 134 -2.24 -3.52 15.93
CA ARG A 134 -3.61 -3.14 16.32
C ARG A 134 -3.96 -1.73 15.81
N GLY A 135 -5.12 -1.60 15.18
CA GLY A 135 -5.63 -0.32 14.67
C GLY A 135 -5.05 0.09 13.31
N VAL A 136 -4.21 -0.74 12.67
CA VAL A 136 -3.88 -0.58 11.26
C VAL A 136 -5.06 -1.07 10.42
N GLU A 137 -5.46 -0.26 9.46
CA GLU A 137 -6.46 -0.64 8.45
C GLU A 137 -5.75 -1.08 7.17
N ILE A 138 -6.35 -2.03 6.46
CA ILE A 138 -5.90 -2.39 5.11
C ILE A 138 -7.06 -2.21 4.14
N TRP A 139 -6.77 -1.47 3.07
CA TRP A 139 -7.72 -1.18 2.00
C TRP A 139 -7.22 -1.78 0.68
N GLU A 140 -8.12 -2.45 -0.04
CA GLU A 140 -7.91 -2.80 -1.45
C GLU A 140 -8.55 -1.75 -2.35
N PHE A 141 -7.80 -1.32 -3.36
CA PHE A 141 -8.28 -0.37 -4.36
C PHE A 141 -8.33 -1.00 -5.74
N ASP A 142 -9.52 -1.00 -6.32
CA ASP A 142 -9.77 -1.36 -7.70
C ASP A 142 -9.55 -0.12 -8.57
N LEU A 143 -8.45 -0.11 -9.33
CA LEU A 143 -8.04 1.05 -10.10
C LEU A 143 -9.02 1.37 -11.23
N ASP A 144 -9.59 0.34 -11.86
CA ASP A 144 -10.48 0.47 -13.00
C ASP A 144 -11.85 0.99 -12.55
N ALA A 145 -12.40 0.41 -11.48
CA ALA A 145 -13.64 0.87 -10.88
C ALA A 145 -13.49 2.17 -10.07
N LYS A 146 -12.25 2.56 -9.74
CA LYS A 146 -11.91 3.66 -8.82
C LYS A 146 -12.59 3.53 -7.46
N GLN A 147 -12.66 2.31 -6.94
CA GLN A 147 -13.32 1.98 -5.68
C GLN A 147 -12.35 1.36 -4.70
N GLY A 148 -12.40 1.86 -3.45
CA GLY A 148 -11.65 1.31 -2.32
C GLY A 148 -12.56 0.58 -1.35
N ALA A 149 -12.11 -0.56 -0.84
CA ALA A 149 -12.80 -1.30 0.21
C ALA A 149 -11.84 -1.62 1.35
N ARG A 150 -12.26 -1.35 2.59
CA ARG A 150 -11.55 -1.80 3.78
C ARG A 150 -11.74 -3.31 3.96
N VAL A 151 -10.64 -4.05 4.06
CA VAL A 151 -10.62 -5.52 4.19
C VAL A 151 -9.99 -6.01 5.50
N PHE A 152 -9.42 -5.10 6.29
CA PHE A 152 -8.88 -5.32 7.64
C PHE A 152 -8.98 -4.03 8.47
#